data_AF-A0A848LUL1-F1
#
_entry.id   AF-A0A848LUL1-F1
#
_cell.length_a   1.000
_cell.length_b   1.000
_cell.length_c   1.000
_cell.angle_alpha   90.00
_cell.angle_beta   90.00
_cell.angle_gamma   90.00
#
_symmetry.space_group_name_H-M   'P 1'
#
loop_
_entity.id
_entity.type
_entity.pdbx_description
1 polymer ?
#
loop_
_entity_poly.entity_id
_entity_poly.type
_entity_poly.pdbx_seq_one_letter_code
_entity_poly.pdbx_strand_id
1 'polypeptide(L)' 'MYRCQSCQKSVGPRVSCHRVTVATRITEFPFRPSTQRYGHDGRTKWKDDPGGTGPQIVRELRVCATCVTARQQGRPMMAH' A
#
# COMPACT_ATOMS: atom_id res chain seq x y z
N MET A 1 13.97 -14.48 -7.54
CA MET A 1 13.14 -15.61 -7.05
C MET A 1 12.64 -15.24 -5.67
N TYR A 2 11.40 -15.57 -5.32
CA TYR A 2 10.84 -15.33 -3.97
C TYR A 2 9.86 -16.44 -3.60
N ARG A 3 9.53 -16.59 -2.31
CA ARG A 3 8.49 -17.52 -1.85
C ARG A 3 7.19 -16.76 -1.61
N CYS A 4 6.10 -17.17 -2.26
CA CYS A 4 4.79 -16.57 -2.03
C CYS A 4 4.38 -16.80 -0.57
N GLN A 5 4.09 -15.75 0.19
CA GLN A 5 3.74 -15.87 1.60
C GLN A 5 2.32 -16.43 1.82
N SER A 6 1.49 -16.47 0.78
CA SER A 6 0.15 -17.05 0.84
C SER A 6 0.12 -18.54 0.52
N CYS A 7 0.74 -18.98 -0.59
CA CYS A 7 0.69 -20.37 -1.04
C CYS A 7 2.03 -21.12 -0.90
N GLN A 8 3.08 -20.47 -0.40
CA GLN A 8 4.40 -21.04 -0.11
C GLN A 8 5.17 -21.60 -1.31
N LYS A 9 4.67 -21.44 -2.54
CA LYS A 9 5.39 -21.81 -3.77
C LYS A 9 6.55 -20.86 -4.04
N SER A 10 7.65 -21.42 -4.55
CA SER A 10 8.77 -20.66 -5.09
C SER A 10 8.38 -20.06 -6.45
N VAL A 11 8.60 -18.75 -6.59
CA VAL A 11 8.31 -17.98 -7.79
C VAL A 11 9.63 -17.60 -8.45
N GLY A 12 9.76 -17.96 -9.73
CA GLY A 12 10.99 -17.79 -10.52
C GLY A 12 11.47 -16.34 -10.70
N PRO A 13 12.65 -16.14 -11.30
CA PRO A 13 13.14 -14.82 -11.66
C PRO A 13 12.20 -14.15 -12.68
N ARG A 14 12.22 -12.81 -12.72
CA ARG A 14 11.43 -11.97 -13.65
C ARG A 14 9.91 -12.12 -13.55
N VAL A 15 9.39 -12.79 -12.53
CA VAL A 15 7.96 -12.80 -12.20
C VAL A 15 7.68 -11.74 -11.13
N SER A 16 6.62 -10.96 -11.32
CA SER A 16 6.22 -9.90 -10.40
C SER A 16 5.91 -10.43 -9.00
N CYS A 17 6.28 -9.65 -7.98
CA CYS A 17 5.89 -9.86 -6.60
C CYS A 17 4.80 -8.84 -6.24
N HIS A 18 3.60 -9.32 -5.93
CA HIS A 18 2.49 -8.45 -5.56
C HIS A 18 2.45 -8.26 -4.04
N ARG A 19 1.98 -7.10 -3.57
CA ARG A 19 1.73 -6.85 -2.15
C ARG A 19 0.24 -6.83 -1.89
N VAL A 20 -0.18 -7.49 -0.81
CA VAL A 20 -1.57 -7.47 -0.36
C VAL A 20 -1.62 -7.13 1.11
N THR A 21 -2.38 -6.08 1.43
CA THR A 21 -2.73 -5.70 2.80
C THR A 21 -3.58 -6.79 3.44
N VAL A 22 -3.14 -7.33 4.58
CA VAL A 22 -3.88 -8.33 5.35
C VAL A 22 -4.31 -7.85 6.72
N ALA A 23 -3.78 -6.72 7.19
CA ALA A 23 -4.25 -6.07 8.40
C ALA A 23 -4.04 -4.56 8.33
N THR A 24 -5.03 -3.82 8.82
CA THR A 24 -5.01 -2.38 9.04
C THR A 24 -5.41 -2.08 10.47
N ARG A 25 -4.92 -0.98 11.04
CA ARG A 25 -5.41 -0.41 12.29
C ARG A 25 -5.72 1.06 12.10
N ILE A 26 -6.57 1.62 12.95
CA ILE A 26 -6.72 3.08 13.02
C ILE A 26 -5.53 3.64 13.79
N THR A 27 -4.92 4.69 13.24
CA THR A 27 -3.76 5.38 13.82
C THR A 27 -3.95 6.88 13.70
N GLU A 28 -3.47 7.62 14.70
CA GLU A 28 -3.29 9.07 14.64
C GLU A 28 -1.95 9.40 13.94
N PHE A 29 -2.02 10.19 12.90
CA PHE A 29 -0.87 10.73 12.18
C PHE A 29 -0.58 12.15 12.70
N PRO A 30 0.66 12.43 13.13
CA PRO A 30 1.01 13.76 13.62
C PRO A 30 1.08 14.77 12.47
N PHE A 31 1.04 16.05 12.82
CA PHE A 31 1.42 17.14 11.92
C PHE A 31 2.84 16.93 11.38
N ARG A 32 3.04 17.13 10.07
CA ARG A 32 4.35 17.02 9.41
C ARG A 32 4.60 18.24 8.51
N PRO A 33 5.56 19.12 8.85
CA PRO A 33 5.84 20.30 8.05
C PRO A 33 6.51 19.95 6.72
N SER A 34 6.14 20.68 5.66
CA SER A 34 6.81 20.68 4.35
C SER A 34 7.02 19.30 3.72
N THR A 35 6.03 18.40 3.81
CA THR A 35 6.16 17.02 3.29
C THR A 35 5.63 16.85 1.87
N GLN A 36 4.73 17.72 1.42
CA GLN A 36 4.09 17.62 0.11
C GLN A 36 4.64 18.68 -0.83
N ARG A 37 5.31 18.25 -1.91
CA ARG A 37 5.80 19.13 -2.96
C ARG A 37 4.72 19.35 -4.02
N TYR A 38 4.48 20.59 -4.42
CA TYR A 38 3.58 20.91 -5.52
C TYR A 38 4.11 22.06 -6.39
N GLY A 39 3.69 22.08 -7.66
CA GLY A 39 4.00 23.18 -8.58
C GLY A 39 2.95 24.28 -8.47
N HIS A 40 3.40 25.53 -8.39
CA HIS A 40 2.55 26.71 -8.44
C HIS A 40 3.31 27.85 -9.14
N ASP A 41 2.76 28.39 -10.22
CA ASP A 41 3.37 29.45 -11.04
C ASP A 41 4.82 29.18 -11.47
N GLY A 42 5.10 27.96 -11.94
CA GLY A 42 6.45 27.56 -12.37
C GLY A 42 7.47 27.44 -11.24
N ARG A 43 7.06 27.63 -9.97
CA ARG A 43 7.90 27.43 -8.79
C ARG A 43 7.46 26.20 -8.01
N THR A 44 8.43 25.54 -7.39
CA THR A 44 8.16 24.49 -6.42
C THR A 44 7.79 25.11 -5.08
N LYS A 45 6.65 24.71 -4.52
CA LYS A 45 6.25 25.02 -3.16
C LYS A 45 6.12 23.73 -2.35
N TRP A 46 6.22 23.89 -1.04
CA TRP A 46 6.03 22.82 -0.07
C TRP A 46 4.77 23.13 0.76
N LYS A 47 3.98 22.09 1.02
CA LYS A 47 2.77 22.15 1.84
C LYS A 47 2.94 21.24 3.05
N ASP A 48 2.46 21.72 4.19
CA ASP A 48 2.39 20.94 5.41
C ASP A 48 1.30 19.87 5.31
N ASP A 49 1.57 18.73 5.92
CA ASP A 49 0.57 17.69 6.14
C ASP A 49 0.01 17.88 7.55
N PRO A 50 -1.28 18.24 7.71
CA PRO A 50 -1.87 18.50 9.01
C PRO A 50 -1.91 17.25 9.92
N GLY A 51 -1.71 16.06 9.35
CA GLY A 51 -1.96 14.81 10.06
C GLY A 51 -3.45 14.51 10.13
N GLY A 52 -3.86 13.73 11.14
CA GLY A 52 -5.24 13.31 11.36
C GLY A 52 -5.37 11.82 11.69
N THR A 53 -6.59 11.33 11.85
CA THR A 53 -6.85 9.92 12.16
C THR A 53 -7.21 9.14 10.91
N GLY A 54 -6.61 7.98 10.70
CA GLY A 54 -6.92 7.15 9.53
C GLY A 54 -6.40 5.73 9.59
N PRO A 55 -6.75 4.89 8.60
CA PRO A 55 -6.26 3.53 8.52
C PRO A 55 -4.77 3.49 8.16
N GLN A 56 -3.98 2.79 8.98
CA GLN A 56 -2.60 2.46 8.73
C GLN A 56 -2.48 0.97 8.40
N ILE A 57 -1.78 0.66 7.31
CA ILE A 57 -1.39 -0.72 7.00
C ILE A 57 -0.37 -1.18 8.03
N VAL A 58 -0.69 -2.26 8.76
CA VAL A 58 0.21 -2.85 9.75
C VAL A 58 0.83 -4.15 9.29
N ARG A 59 0.24 -4.81 8.28
CA ARG A 59 0.80 -6.02 7.70
C ARG A 59 0.42 -6.17 6.23
N GLU A 60 1.44 -6.46 5.43
CA GLU A 60 1.32 -6.86 4.03
C GLU A 60 1.91 -8.24 3.82
N LEU A 61 1.40 -8.96 2.81
CA LEU A 61 2.01 -10.18 2.29
C LEU A 61 2.54 -9.96 0.87
N ARG A 62 3.70 -10.56 0.59
CA ARG A 62 4.27 -10.75 -0.75
C ARG A 62 3.69 -12.01 -1.38
N VAL A 63 2.98 -11.87 -2.49
CA VAL A 63 2.23 -12.99 -3.10
C VAL A 63 2.45 -13.06 -4.62
N CYS A 64 2.20 -14.24 -5.18
CA CYS A 64 2.20 -14.48 -6.62
C CYS A 64 0.94 -13.93 -7.31
N ALA A 65 0.99 -13.83 -8.65
CA ALA A 65 -0.12 -13.36 -9.49
C ALA A 65 -1.44 -14.10 -9.18
N THR A 66 -1.41 -15.43 -9.12
CA THR A 66 -2.60 -16.25 -8.81
C THR A 66 -3.22 -15.89 -7.45
N CYS A 67 -2.39 -15.71 -6.42
CA CYS A 67 -2.86 -15.40 -5.07
C CYS A 67 -3.38 -13.96 -4.94
N VAL A 68 -2.86 -12.99 -5.70
CA VAL A 68 -3.43 -11.63 -5.70
C VAL A 68 -4.77 -11.61 -6.43
N THR A 69 -4.90 -12.26 -7.58
CA THR A 69 -6.16 -12.33 -8.33
C THR A 69 -7.27 -12.96 -7.50
N ALA A 70 -7.00 -14.08 -6.84
CA ALA A 70 -7.98 -14.74 -5.96
C ALA A 70 -8.45 -13.83 -4.80
N ARG A 71 -7.58 -12.99 -4.26
CA ARG A 71 -7.91 -12.05 -3.18
C ARG A 71 -8.67 -10.81 -3.67
N GLN A 72 -8.44 -10.37 -4.90
CA GLN A 72 -9.17 -9.26 -5.51
C GLN A 72 -10.61 -9.67 -5.87
N GLN A 73 -10.81 -10.90 -6.34
CA GLN A 73 -12.13 -11.43 -6.67
C GLN A 73 -13.01 -11.70 -5.43
N GLY A 74 -12.40 -11.97 -4.28
CA GLY A 74 -13.11 -12.18 -3.01
C GLY A 74 -13.36 -10.92 -2.18
N ARG A 75 -12.88 -9.74 -2.60
CA ARG A 75 -13.21 -8.47 -1.94
C ARG A 75 -14.41 -7.85 -2.65
N PRO A 76 -15.57 -7.64 -1.99
CA PRO A 76 -16.49 -6.65 -2.52
C PRO A 76 -15.71 -5.32 -2.58
N MET A 77 -15.72 -4.67 -3.75
CA MET A 77 -15.30 -3.27 -3.85
C MET A 77 -16.11 -2.51 -2.80
N MET A 78 -15.46 -2.12 -1.70
CA MET A 78 -16.04 -1.16 -0.77
C MET A 78 -16.04 0.15 -1.55
N ALA A 79 -17.18 0.42 -2.20
CA ALA A 79 -17.49 1.72 -2.76
C ALA A 79 -17.39 2.75 -1.63
N HIS A 80 -16.54 3.74 -1.84
CA HIS A 80 -16.53 4.97 -1.06
C HIS A 80 -17.47 5.96 -1.74
#